data_AF-A0A8S0VSS8-F1
#
_entry.id   AF-A0A8S0VSS8-F1
#
_cell.length_a   1.000
_cell.length_b   1.000
_cell.length_c   1.000
_cell.angle_alpha   90.00
_cell.angle_beta   90.00
_cell.angle_gamma   90.00
#
_symmetry.space_group_name_H-M   'P 1'
#
loop_
_entity.id
_entity.type
_entity.pdbx_description
1 polymer ?
#
loop_
_entity_poly.entity_id
_entity_poly.type
_entity_poly.pdbx_seq_one_letter_code
_entity_poly.pdbx_strand_id
1 'polypeptide(L)'
;MLKFHTLCTTVTTTFQRLARSSTFAPKMPDVSKRTKRTPNFNTLEREKLFRSPPKDRVTYNILNEFVTPHIESFNGLFDDSGLPSGDGDGSGLLSLALKDIGERVVFDGNGQVGSESGPDGWGNRMRIWIEQVTIARPMVPDKDRTALERRVFPTEARERLTSYRGRMTIKLCWSDPSGQVNDLVKDCGLIPIMVRSVRCNLRSMSSADLVRHHEEPEEFGGYFIINGNERLIRYLILPRRNHVISLLRPSFANRGPSYTQYAVQIRCVRPDQTSVTNTLHYLQNGSAMLRFTWRKQEYV
;
A
#
# COMPACT_ATOMS: atom_id res chain seq x y z
N MET A 1 -1.46 -9.82 15.72
CA MET A 1 -0.39 -10.24 14.77
C MET A 1 -0.92 -10.47 13.35
N LEU A 2 -1.91 -9.67 12.91
CA LEU A 2 -2.33 -9.51 11.52
C LEU A 2 -2.00 -8.06 11.17
N LYS A 3 -1.04 -7.84 10.27
CA LYS A 3 -0.71 -6.57 9.57
C LYS A 3 0.72 -6.76 9.02
N PHE A 4 0.95 -6.33 7.77
CA PHE A 4 2.23 -6.21 7.02
C PHE A 4 2.34 -6.95 5.67
N HIS A 5 1.47 -7.90 5.32
CA HIS A 5 1.58 -8.56 4.00
C HIS A 5 1.05 -7.76 2.81
N THR A 6 0.20 -6.74 3.04
CA THR A 6 -0.45 -5.98 1.96
C THR A 6 0.45 -4.91 1.33
N LEU A 7 1.52 -4.45 2.00
CA LEU A 7 2.43 -3.43 1.45
C LEU A 7 3.38 -3.96 0.37
N CYS A 8 3.63 -5.27 0.33
CA CYS A 8 4.61 -5.85 -0.61
C CYS A 8 4.03 -6.07 -2.01
N THR A 9 2.71 -6.14 -2.14
CA THR A 9 2.03 -6.45 -3.41
C THR A 9 1.86 -5.22 -4.30
N THR A 10 1.74 -4.02 -3.70
CA THR A 10 1.51 -2.76 -4.42
C THR A 10 2.72 -2.31 -5.25
N VAL A 11 3.92 -2.75 -4.87
CA VAL A 11 5.17 -2.24 -5.42
C VAL A 11 5.53 -2.84 -6.79
N THR A 12 5.06 -4.05 -7.07
CA THR A 12 5.28 -4.74 -8.35
C THR A 12 4.27 -4.30 -9.43
N THR A 13 3.11 -3.77 -9.02
CA THR A 13 1.99 -3.43 -9.93
C THR A 13 2.22 -2.13 -10.70
N THR A 14 2.88 -1.15 -10.09
CA THR A 14 3.21 0.13 -10.75
C THR A 14 4.17 -0.09 -11.93
N PHE A 15 5.13 -1.02 -11.77
CA PHE A 15 6.15 -1.30 -12.78
C PHE A 15 5.57 -2.02 -14.02
N GLN A 16 4.55 -2.87 -13.87
CA GLN A 16 3.91 -3.56 -14.99
C GLN A 16 2.86 -2.71 -15.74
N ARG A 17 2.37 -1.62 -15.14
CA ARG A 17 1.35 -0.74 -15.74
C ARG A 17 1.96 0.39 -16.58
N LEU A 18 3.14 0.90 -16.19
CA LEU A 18 3.96 1.79 -17.03
C LEU A 18 4.31 1.19 -18.40
N ALA A 19 4.26 -0.15 -18.53
CA ALA A 19 4.53 -0.84 -19.79
C ALA A 19 3.28 -1.08 -20.67
N ARG A 20 2.04 -0.76 -20.23
CA ARG A 20 0.80 -1.18 -20.92
C ARG A 20 -0.23 -0.09 -21.23
N SER A 21 -0.14 1.11 -20.68
CA SER A 21 -1.00 2.22 -21.11
C SER A 21 -0.45 2.84 -22.41
N SER A 22 -1.14 2.62 -23.53
CA SER A 22 -0.82 3.27 -24.82
C SER A 22 -0.96 4.80 -24.80
N THR A 23 -1.58 5.36 -23.75
CA THR A 23 -1.72 6.80 -23.50
C THR A 23 -0.68 7.35 -22.52
N PHE A 24 0.16 6.49 -21.94
CA PHE A 24 1.24 6.82 -21.01
C PHE A 24 2.49 6.00 -21.38
N ALA A 25 2.76 5.84 -22.68
CA ALA A 25 4.16 5.79 -23.07
C ALA A 25 4.74 7.14 -22.60
N PRO A 26 5.77 7.20 -21.72
CA PRO A 26 6.57 8.41 -21.68
C PRO A 26 6.88 8.70 -23.14
N LYS A 27 6.51 9.89 -23.66
CA LYS A 27 6.93 10.29 -25.01
C LYS A 27 8.42 10.04 -25.01
N MET A 28 8.85 8.95 -25.66
CA MET A 28 10.27 8.72 -25.84
C MET A 28 10.74 9.99 -26.53
N PRO A 29 11.71 10.72 -25.95
CA PRO A 29 12.13 11.99 -26.50
C PRO A 29 12.40 11.77 -27.98
N ASP A 30 11.72 12.55 -28.81
CA ASP A 30 11.76 12.45 -30.27
C ASP A 30 13.21 12.21 -30.72
N VAL A 31 13.50 10.97 -31.12
CA VAL A 31 14.87 10.50 -31.37
C VAL A 31 15.41 11.15 -32.66
N SER A 32 14.56 11.85 -33.42
CA SER A 32 14.92 12.54 -34.66
C SER A 32 15.92 13.70 -34.47
N LYS A 33 16.09 14.20 -33.24
CA LYS A 33 17.09 15.22 -32.89
C LYS A 33 17.96 14.83 -31.70
N ARG A 34 18.49 13.61 -31.67
CA ARG A 34 19.62 13.30 -30.78
C ARG A 34 20.87 14.02 -31.27
N THR A 35 21.11 15.24 -30.80
CA THR A 35 22.47 15.79 -30.75
C THR A 35 23.35 14.74 -30.05
N LYS A 36 24.37 14.21 -30.73
CA LYS A 36 25.36 13.31 -30.11
C LYS A 36 25.94 14.04 -28.91
N ARG A 37 25.50 13.66 -27.70
CA ARG A 37 25.97 14.25 -26.46
C ARG A 37 27.35 13.67 -26.20
N THR A 38 28.39 14.47 -26.36
CA THR A 38 29.76 14.06 -26.01
C THR A 38 29.81 13.91 -24.49
N PRO A 39 30.21 12.73 -23.96
CA PRO A 39 30.31 12.56 -22.51
C PRO A 39 31.36 13.51 -21.94
N ASN A 40 30.97 14.28 -20.93
CA ASN A 40 31.81 15.23 -20.22
C ASN A 40 31.52 15.13 -18.72
N PHE A 41 32.49 15.46 -17.87
CA PHE A 41 32.37 15.45 -16.42
C PHE A 41 31.56 16.64 -15.87
N ASN A 42 31.35 17.69 -16.67
CA ASN A 42 30.60 18.90 -16.29
C ASN A 42 31.05 19.52 -14.95
N THR A 43 32.37 19.56 -14.69
CA THR A 43 32.96 19.99 -13.42
C THR A 43 32.45 21.35 -12.93
N LEU A 44 32.41 22.37 -13.80
CA LEU A 44 31.95 23.71 -13.42
C LEU A 44 30.47 23.74 -13.02
N GLU A 45 29.62 23.01 -13.74
CA GLU A 45 28.19 22.90 -13.42
C GLU A 45 27.99 22.18 -12.08
N ARG A 46 28.73 21.09 -11.85
CA ARG A 46 28.68 20.31 -10.61
C ARG A 46 29.08 21.16 -9.39
N GLU A 47 30.21 21.88 -9.47
CA GLU A 47 30.66 22.76 -8.38
C GLU A 47 29.65 23.88 -8.09
N LYS A 48 29.00 24.42 -9.13
CA LYS A 48 27.94 25.42 -8.97
C LYS A 48 26.72 24.83 -8.26
N LEU A 49 26.31 23.61 -8.59
CA LEU A 49 25.19 22.92 -7.94
C LEU A 49 25.49 22.61 -6.47
N PHE A 50 26.72 22.24 -6.14
CA PHE A 50 27.14 22.01 -4.74
C PHE A 50 27.11 23.29 -3.90
N ARG A 51 27.59 24.42 -4.45
CA ARG A 51 27.58 25.70 -3.74
C ARG A 51 26.18 26.31 -3.64
N SER A 52 25.36 26.12 -4.66
CA SER A 52 24.06 26.74 -4.80
C SER A 52 23.03 25.74 -5.34
N PRO A 53 22.44 24.90 -4.46
CA PRO A 53 21.40 23.98 -4.87
C PRO A 53 20.18 24.74 -5.43
N PRO A 54 19.48 24.21 -6.44
CA PRO A 54 18.30 24.85 -7.01
C PRO A 54 17.19 25.06 -5.97
N LYS A 55 16.50 26.22 -6.05
CA LYS A 55 15.40 26.60 -5.13
C LYS A 55 14.01 26.23 -5.63
N ASP A 56 13.90 25.91 -6.92
CA ASP A 56 12.65 25.69 -7.64
C ASP A 56 12.45 24.21 -8.04
N ARG A 57 13.54 23.45 -8.10
CA ARG A 57 13.54 22.07 -8.59
C ARG A 57 14.52 21.18 -7.85
N VAL A 58 14.47 19.89 -8.18
CA VAL A 58 15.46 18.89 -7.77
C VAL A 58 16.63 18.92 -8.76
N THR A 59 17.86 18.71 -8.28
CA THR A 59 19.06 18.73 -9.12
C THR A 59 19.03 17.65 -10.22
N TYR A 60 18.75 16.41 -9.85
CA TYR A 60 18.68 15.28 -10.79
C TYR A 60 17.33 14.57 -10.71
N ASN A 61 16.53 14.71 -11.77
CA ASN A 61 15.20 14.08 -11.84
C ASN A 61 15.27 12.56 -11.94
N ILE A 62 16.31 12.02 -12.60
CA ILE A 62 16.48 10.58 -12.81
C ILE A 62 16.54 9.78 -11.50
N LEU A 63 17.07 10.38 -10.43
CA LEU A 63 17.13 9.72 -9.12
C LEU A 63 15.72 9.49 -8.54
N ASN A 64 14.80 10.44 -8.75
CA ASN A 64 13.41 10.29 -8.34
C ASN A 64 12.69 9.20 -9.17
N GLU A 65 13.06 9.03 -10.44
CA GLU A 65 12.48 8.00 -11.32
C GLU A 65 12.75 6.57 -10.81
N PHE A 66 13.95 6.29 -10.29
CA PHE A 66 14.29 4.96 -9.76
C PHE A 66 13.45 4.52 -8.56
N VAL A 67 12.98 5.49 -7.76
CA VAL A 67 12.28 5.26 -6.50
C VAL A 67 10.77 5.42 -6.65
N THR A 68 10.34 5.86 -7.84
CA THR A 68 8.93 6.03 -8.20
C THR A 68 8.06 4.82 -7.86
N PRO A 69 8.46 3.55 -8.11
CA PRO A 69 7.61 2.41 -7.77
C PRO A 69 7.33 2.29 -6.26
N HIS A 70 8.32 2.57 -5.40
CA HIS A 70 8.11 2.60 -3.95
C HIS A 70 7.15 3.72 -3.56
N ILE A 71 7.43 4.96 -3.98
CA ILE A 71 6.65 6.13 -3.59
C ILE A 71 5.22 6.07 -4.10
N GLU A 72 5.03 5.72 -5.37
CA GLU A 72 3.70 5.62 -5.96
C GLU A 72 2.88 4.50 -5.32
N SER A 73 3.51 3.37 -5.00
CA SER A 73 2.82 2.27 -4.31
C SER A 73 2.30 2.68 -2.93
N PHE A 74 3.07 3.47 -2.18
CA PHE A 74 2.66 3.98 -0.88
C PHE A 74 1.61 5.09 -1.01
N ASN A 75 1.78 5.98 -2.00
CA ASN A 75 0.83 7.05 -2.27
C ASN A 75 -0.54 6.48 -2.69
N GLY A 76 -0.57 5.40 -3.47
CA GLY A 76 -1.80 4.72 -3.89
C GLY A 76 -2.66 4.18 -2.74
N LEU A 77 -2.14 4.15 -1.51
CA LEU A 77 -2.95 3.84 -0.31
C LEU A 77 -4.03 4.89 -0.03
N PHE A 78 -3.82 6.14 -0.47
CA PHE A 78 -4.65 7.29 -0.10
C PHE A 78 -5.42 7.88 -1.28
N ASP A 79 -6.66 8.28 -1.03
CA ASP A 79 -7.55 8.91 -2.03
C ASP A 79 -6.99 10.26 -2.54
N ASP A 80 -6.29 11.00 -1.69
CA ASP A 80 -5.76 12.35 -1.94
C ASP A 80 -4.34 12.36 -2.54
N SER A 81 -3.90 11.23 -3.10
CA SER A 81 -2.53 11.08 -3.60
C SER A 81 -2.22 11.82 -4.90
N GLY A 82 -3.26 12.23 -5.64
CA GLY A 82 -3.14 12.89 -6.94
C GLY A 82 -2.57 11.99 -8.06
N LEU A 83 -2.44 10.68 -7.81
CA LEU A 83 -2.05 9.71 -8.83
C LEU A 83 -3.25 9.40 -9.74
N PRO A 84 -3.03 9.20 -11.06
CA PRO A 84 -4.08 8.77 -11.95
C PRO A 84 -4.67 7.44 -11.46
N SER A 85 -6.00 7.37 -11.47
CA SER A 85 -6.80 6.28 -10.92
C SER A 85 -6.28 4.90 -11.38
N GLY A 86 -6.17 3.99 -10.41
CA GLY A 86 -5.76 2.59 -10.59
C GLY A 86 -6.72 1.77 -11.47
N ASP A 87 -6.64 0.44 -11.42
CA ASP A 87 -7.65 -0.46 -12.03
C ASP A 87 -9.00 -0.41 -11.24
N GLY A 88 -9.37 0.73 -10.65
CA GLY A 88 -10.52 0.90 -9.74
C GLY A 88 -11.14 2.30 -9.81
N ASP A 89 -12.13 2.57 -8.95
CA ASP A 89 -13.04 3.74 -8.97
C ASP A 89 -12.38 5.10 -8.64
N GLY A 90 -11.05 5.21 -8.76
CA GLY A 90 -10.30 6.43 -8.41
C GLY A 90 -10.09 6.64 -6.91
N SER A 91 -10.62 5.77 -6.05
CA SER A 91 -10.30 5.72 -4.63
C SER A 91 -8.98 4.99 -4.33
N GLY A 92 -8.27 5.44 -3.32
CA GLY A 92 -7.10 4.80 -2.73
C GLY A 92 -7.40 3.42 -2.15
N LEU A 93 -6.35 2.62 -2.00
CA LEU A 93 -6.46 1.20 -1.62
C LEU A 93 -7.07 0.99 -0.24
N LEU A 94 -6.86 1.91 0.71
CA LEU A 94 -7.45 1.79 2.04
C LEU A 94 -8.97 1.89 1.98
N SER A 95 -9.51 2.85 1.23
CA SER A 95 -10.95 3.05 1.08
C SER A 95 -11.61 1.88 0.34
N LEU A 96 -10.95 1.34 -0.70
CA LEU A 96 -11.39 0.11 -1.36
C LEU A 96 -11.42 -1.10 -0.41
N ALA A 97 -10.40 -1.26 0.43
CA ALA A 97 -10.34 -2.36 1.38
C ALA A 97 -11.42 -2.24 2.47
N LEU A 98 -11.74 -1.03 2.93
CA LEU A 98 -12.82 -0.82 3.91
C LEU A 98 -14.18 -1.24 3.33
N LYS A 99 -14.44 -0.90 2.07
CA LYS A 99 -15.65 -1.32 1.34
C LYS A 99 -15.74 -2.84 1.20
N ASP A 100 -14.63 -3.53 0.92
CA ASP A 100 -14.58 -5.00 0.79
C ASP A 100 -14.71 -5.73 2.14
N ILE A 101 -14.12 -5.20 3.21
CA ILE A 101 -14.25 -5.76 4.57
C ILE A 101 -15.72 -5.74 5.01
N GLY A 102 -16.43 -4.67 4.66
CA GLY A 102 -17.83 -4.47 4.97
C GLY A 102 -18.09 -4.41 6.48
N GLU A 103 -19.30 -4.81 6.84
CA GLU A 103 -19.82 -4.73 8.20
C GLU A 103 -19.74 -6.05 8.95
N ARG A 104 -19.60 -5.95 10.27
CA ARG A 104 -19.63 -7.08 11.20
C ARG A 104 -20.88 -7.00 12.04
N VAL A 105 -21.66 -8.07 12.03
CA VAL A 105 -22.89 -8.18 12.81
C VAL A 105 -22.60 -9.01 14.07
N VAL A 106 -23.01 -8.48 15.21
CA VAL A 106 -22.92 -9.13 16.52
C VAL A 106 -24.31 -9.14 17.15
N PHE A 107 -24.63 -10.19 17.88
CA PHE A 107 -25.87 -10.36 18.62
C PHE A 107 -25.55 -10.48 20.11
N ASP A 108 -26.44 -10.00 20.98
CA ASP A 108 -26.23 -10.02 22.43
C ASP A 108 -26.48 -11.39 23.08
N GLY A 109 -27.22 -12.29 22.42
CA GLY A 109 -27.50 -13.64 22.89
C GLY A 109 -28.54 -13.72 24.01
N ASN A 110 -29.30 -12.65 24.27
CA ASN A 110 -30.30 -12.58 25.34
C ASN A 110 -31.68 -13.14 24.91
N GLY A 111 -31.81 -13.69 23.71
CA GLY A 111 -33.07 -14.23 23.19
C GLY A 111 -33.48 -15.56 23.83
N GLN A 112 -34.80 -15.85 23.84
CA GLN A 112 -35.33 -17.10 24.37
C GLN A 112 -35.04 -18.28 23.42
N VAL A 113 -34.41 -19.34 23.95
CA VAL A 113 -34.11 -20.58 23.23
C VAL A 113 -35.41 -21.32 22.92
N GLY A 114 -35.77 -21.48 21.63
CA GLY A 114 -36.85 -22.37 21.20
C GLY A 114 -37.96 -21.76 20.33
N SER A 115 -37.87 -20.49 19.94
CA SER A 115 -38.72 -19.98 18.84
C SER A 115 -38.10 -20.36 17.50
N GLU A 116 -38.83 -21.10 16.67
CA GLU A 116 -38.41 -21.41 15.32
C GLU A 116 -38.33 -20.12 14.49
N SER A 117 -37.17 -19.91 13.84
CA SER A 117 -36.95 -19.02 12.69
C SER A 117 -36.63 -17.55 12.94
N GLY A 118 -35.33 -17.19 12.85
CA GLY A 118 -34.92 -15.89 12.31
C GLY A 118 -34.17 -14.92 13.24
N PRO A 119 -33.86 -13.70 12.74
CA PRO A 119 -33.16 -12.62 13.45
C PRO A 119 -33.72 -12.23 14.82
N ASP A 120 -34.93 -12.68 15.16
CA ASP A 120 -35.64 -12.34 16.40
C ASP A 120 -35.25 -13.22 17.60
N GLY A 121 -34.55 -14.35 17.38
CA GLY A 121 -34.18 -15.30 18.45
C GLY A 121 -32.81 -15.04 19.11
N TRP A 122 -31.96 -14.20 18.52
CA TRP A 122 -30.58 -13.99 18.97
C TRP A 122 -30.42 -12.74 19.84
N GLY A 123 -31.54 -12.07 20.13
CA GLY A 123 -31.60 -10.80 20.84
C GLY A 123 -31.15 -9.62 19.98
N ASN A 124 -30.63 -8.56 20.60
CA ASN A 124 -30.39 -7.30 19.90
C ASN A 124 -29.27 -7.44 18.84
N ARG A 125 -29.53 -6.94 17.64
CA ARG A 125 -28.60 -6.94 16.51
C ARG A 125 -27.81 -5.63 16.47
N MET A 126 -26.48 -5.72 16.55
CA MET A 126 -25.57 -4.59 16.37
C MET A 126 -24.70 -4.80 15.13
N ARG A 127 -24.62 -3.78 14.27
CA ARG A 127 -23.75 -3.76 13.08
C ARG A 127 -22.58 -2.83 13.39
N ILE A 128 -21.35 -3.24 13.12
CA ILE A 128 -20.14 -2.46 13.36
C ILE A 128 -19.31 -2.44 12.08
N TRP A 129 -18.89 -1.26 11.64
CA TRP A 129 -18.01 -1.10 10.48
C TRP A 129 -17.06 0.08 10.66
N ILE A 130 -16.01 0.10 9.84
CA ILE A 130 -15.07 1.21 9.79
C ILE A 130 -15.38 1.99 8.52
N GLU A 131 -15.81 3.24 8.70
CA GLU A 131 -16.21 4.12 7.60
C GLU A 131 -14.99 4.71 6.89
N GLN A 132 -14.01 5.16 7.68
CA GLN A 132 -12.86 5.88 7.15
C GLN A 132 -11.59 5.60 7.97
N VAL A 133 -10.45 5.54 7.29
CA VAL A 133 -9.12 5.51 7.91
C VAL A 133 -8.34 6.71 7.39
N THR A 134 -7.79 7.52 8.29
CA THR A 134 -6.94 8.65 7.91
C THR A 134 -5.57 8.53 8.56
N ILE A 135 -4.52 8.89 7.82
CA ILE A 135 -3.15 8.89 8.31
C ILE A 135 -2.61 10.31 8.16
N ALA A 136 -2.35 10.98 9.28
CA ALA A 136 -1.79 12.32 9.31
C ALA A 136 -0.30 12.31 8.98
N ARG A 137 0.22 13.47 8.54
CA ARG A 137 1.67 13.66 8.42
C ARG A 137 2.35 13.58 9.80
N PRO A 138 3.64 13.25 9.88
CA PRO A 138 4.36 13.22 11.15
C PRO A 138 4.41 14.59 11.83
N MET A 139 3.92 14.62 13.07
CA MET A 139 3.85 15.83 13.90
C MET A 139 4.24 15.50 15.34
N VAL A 140 4.72 16.51 16.05
CA VAL A 140 4.98 16.46 17.49
C VAL A 140 3.64 16.22 18.22
N PRO A 141 3.61 15.42 19.32
CA PRO A 141 2.40 15.17 20.07
C PRO A 141 1.67 16.46 20.52
N ASP A 142 0.35 16.41 20.61
CA ASP A 142 -0.48 17.58 20.99
C ASP A 142 -0.27 18.03 22.44
N LYS A 143 0.29 17.14 23.27
CA LYS A 143 0.69 17.46 24.65
C LYS A 143 1.88 18.40 24.70
N ASP A 144 2.69 18.43 23.66
CA ASP A 144 3.82 19.34 23.55
C ASP A 144 3.34 20.70 23.04
N ARG A 145 3.37 21.69 23.93
CA ARG A 145 2.98 23.09 23.66
C ARG A 145 4.19 23.99 23.43
N THR A 146 5.41 23.51 23.63
CA THR A 146 6.62 24.33 23.55
C THR A 146 7.24 24.31 22.15
N ALA A 147 6.97 23.27 21.35
CA ALA A 147 7.45 23.17 19.99
C ALA A 147 6.86 24.27 19.07
N LEU A 148 7.73 25.16 18.57
CA LEU A 148 7.40 26.18 17.56
C LEU A 148 7.09 25.54 16.19
N GLU A 149 7.97 24.65 15.74
CA GLU A 149 7.72 23.80 14.56
C GLU A 149 7.12 22.47 15.03
N ARG A 150 5.90 22.19 14.58
CA ARG A 150 5.17 20.97 14.96
C ARG A 150 5.40 19.83 13.97
N ARG A 151 5.89 20.10 12.76
CA ARG A 151 6.22 19.06 11.78
C ARG A 151 7.50 18.37 12.20
N VAL A 152 7.44 17.06 12.31
CA VAL A 152 8.64 16.24 12.50
C VAL A 152 9.26 15.99 11.15
N PHE A 153 10.56 16.24 10.99
CA PHE A 153 11.30 15.94 9.77
C PHE A 153 12.04 14.60 9.89
N PRO A 154 12.34 13.92 8.76
CA PRO A 154 13.07 12.65 8.81
C PRO A 154 14.42 12.75 9.53
N THR A 155 15.20 13.82 9.33
CA THR A 155 16.46 14.06 10.07
C THR A 155 16.27 14.03 11.59
N GLU A 156 15.23 14.66 12.12
CA GLU A 156 14.93 14.64 13.55
C GLU A 156 14.68 13.21 14.06
N ALA A 157 13.99 12.38 13.28
CA ALA A 157 13.75 10.99 13.64
C ALA A 157 15.05 10.16 13.65
N ARG A 158 15.98 10.43 12.73
CA ARG A 158 17.31 9.80 12.68
C ARG A 158 18.13 10.17 13.92
N GLU A 159 18.27 11.46 14.20
CA GLU A 159 19.07 11.98 15.32
C GLU A 159 18.55 11.53 16.68
N ARG A 160 17.22 11.51 16.86
CA ARG A 160 16.59 11.06 18.10
C ARG A 160 16.55 9.54 18.26
N LEU A 161 17.02 8.78 17.28
CA LEU A 161 16.89 7.32 17.22
C LEU A 161 15.44 6.83 17.37
N THR A 162 14.49 7.61 16.83
CA THR A 162 13.05 7.29 16.89
C THR A 162 12.51 6.87 15.53
N SER A 163 11.27 6.38 15.50
CA SER A 163 10.62 6.04 14.24
C SER A 163 9.85 7.26 13.69
N TYR A 164 10.03 7.55 12.39
CA TYR A 164 9.32 8.60 11.66
C TYR A 164 7.88 8.16 11.36
N ARG A 165 6.91 8.68 12.14
CA ARG A 165 5.55 8.14 12.19
C ARG A 165 4.47 9.21 12.13
N GLY A 166 3.38 8.88 11.44
CA GLY A 166 2.15 9.68 11.37
C GLY A 166 1.04 9.05 12.20
N ARG A 167 0.12 9.87 12.72
CA ARG A 167 -1.02 9.38 13.51
C ARG A 167 -2.07 8.76 12.59
N MET A 168 -2.53 7.55 12.93
CA MET A 168 -3.67 6.90 12.27
C MET A 168 -4.92 7.07 13.12
N THR A 169 -5.97 7.63 12.54
CA THR A 169 -7.30 7.70 13.15
C THR A 169 -8.30 6.94 12.29
N ILE A 170 -9.26 6.30 12.93
CA ILE A 170 -10.36 5.59 12.26
C ILE A 170 -11.69 6.22 12.66
N LYS A 171 -12.63 6.29 11.73
CA LYS A 171 -14.03 6.58 12.01
C LYS A 171 -14.78 5.26 12.13
N LEU A 172 -15.07 4.84 13.36
CA LEU A 172 -15.83 3.64 13.67
C LEU A 172 -17.31 4.00 13.71
N CYS A 173 -18.14 3.22 13.02
CA CYS A 173 -19.59 3.40 13.03
C CYS A 173 -20.27 2.12 13.55
N TRP A 174 -21.36 2.27 14.28
CA TRP A 174 -22.19 1.14 14.69
C TRP A 174 -23.68 1.48 14.72
N SER A 175 -24.52 0.46 14.55
CA SER A 175 -25.97 0.60 14.67
C SER A 175 -26.45 0.20 16.06
N ASP A 176 -27.27 1.04 16.68
CA ASP A 176 -28.04 0.69 17.87
C ASP A 176 -29.18 -0.28 17.54
N PRO A 177 -29.80 -0.94 18.54
CA PRO A 177 -30.95 -1.81 18.33
C PRO A 177 -32.15 -1.10 17.69
N SER A 178 -32.26 0.22 17.88
CA SER A 178 -33.27 1.09 17.24
C SER A 178 -32.96 1.42 15.78
N GLY A 179 -31.83 0.97 15.24
CA GLY A 179 -31.37 1.27 13.89
C GLY A 179 -30.65 2.62 13.74
N GLN A 180 -30.50 3.39 14.82
CA GLN A 180 -29.73 4.63 14.81
C GLN A 180 -28.24 4.35 14.60
N VAL A 181 -27.59 5.10 13.71
CA VAL A 181 -26.15 4.99 13.45
C VAL A 181 -25.40 5.99 14.32
N ASN A 182 -24.47 5.49 15.12
CA ASN A 182 -23.53 6.29 15.88
C ASN A 182 -22.14 6.20 15.27
N ASP A 183 -21.33 7.25 15.45
CA ASP A 183 -19.95 7.29 15.00
C ASP A 183 -18.98 7.73 16.12
N LEU A 184 -17.75 7.22 16.04
CA LEU A 184 -16.67 7.56 16.95
C LEU A 184 -15.35 7.63 16.18
N VAL A 185 -14.68 8.77 16.26
CA VAL A 185 -13.30 8.90 15.78
C VAL A 185 -12.34 8.39 16.85
N LYS A 186 -11.55 7.37 16.52
CA LYS A 186 -10.60 6.74 17.45
C LYS A 186 -9.18 6.83 16.93
N ASP A 187 -8.27 7.31 17.80
CA ASP A 187 -6.83 7.19 17.57
C ASP A 187 -6.38 5.73 17.68
N CYS A 188 -5.75 5.23 16.63
CA CYS A 188 -5.24 3.87 16.50
C CYS A 188 -3.71 3.82 16.50
N GLY A 189 -3.07 4.87 17.03
CA GLY A 189 -1.64 4.95 17.24
C GLY A 189 -0.90 5.49 16.03
N LEU A 190 0.40 5.19 15.97
CA LEU A 190 1.32 5.79 15.02
C LEU A 190 1.81 4.76 14.00
N ILE A 191 1.81 5.12 12.72
CA ILE A 191 2.26 4.28 11.60
C ILE A 191 3.51 4.90 10.96
N PRO A 192 4.56 4.11 10.66
CA PRO A 192 5.72 4.60 9.92
C PRO A 192 5.33 5.20 8.56
N ILE A 193 5.86 6.38 8.25
CA ILE A 193 5.59 7.08 6.99
C ILE A 193 6.78 6.91 6.05
N MET A 194 6.51 6.63 4.78
CA MET A 194 7.55 6.53 3.76
C MET A 194 8.10 7.92 3.43
N VAL A 195 9.42 8.06 3.45
CA VAL A 195 10.12 9.30 3.13
C VAL A 195 9.82 9.70 1.67
N ARG A 196 9.59 11.00 1.41
CA ARG A 196 9.17 11.60 0.13
C ARG A 196 7.77 11.22 -0.41
N SER A 197 7.01 10.42 0.33
CA SER A 197 5.59 10.14 0.02
C SER A 197 4.67 11.34 0.27
N VAL A 198 3.40 11.26 -0.15
CA VAL A 198 2.36 12.30 0.04
C VAL A 198 2.12 12.65 1.52
N ARG A 199 2.39 11.71 2.43
CA ARG A 199 2.29 11.89 3.88
C ARG A 199 3.59 12.35 4.55
N CYS A 200 4.69 12.46 3.80
CA CYS A 200 5.96 12.96 4.30
C CYS A 200 6.03 14.49 4.26
N ASN A 201 6.72 15.10 5.22
CA ASN A 201 6.93 16.54 5.27
C ASN A 201 7.96 17.05 4.23
N LEU A 202 8.76 16.15 3.64
CA LEU A 202 9.72 16.47 2.57
C LEU A 202 9.12 16.47 1.16
N ARG A 203 7.81 16.19 1.04
CA ARG A 203 7.14 16.13 -0.25
C ARG A 203 7.19 17.50 -0.93
N SER A 204 7.55 17.52 -2.21
CA SER A 204 7.59 18.73 -3.06
C SER A 204 8.58 19.82 -2.61
N MET A 205 9.53 19.50 -1.73
CA MET A 205 10.64 20.38 -1.39
C MET A 205 11.69 20.42 -2.51
N SER A 206 12.25 21.61 -2.76
CA SER A 206 13.39 21.80 -3.66
C SER A 206 14.70 21.31 -3.03
N SER A 207 15.75 21.14 -3.82
CA SER A 207 17.07 20.76 -3.29
C SER A 207 17.60 21.77 -2.25
N ALA A 208 17.33 23.06 -2.42
CA ALA A 208 17.70 24.07 -1.44
C ALA A 208 16.84 24.04 -0.16
N ASP A 209 15.57 23.64 -0.26
CA ASP A 209 14.71 23.44 0.93
C ASP A 209 15.16 22.22 1.73
N LEU A 210 15.51 21.13 1.05
CA LEU A 210 16.01 19.90 1.68
C LEU A 210 17.27 20.18 2.52
N VAL A 211 18.24 20.89 1.95
CA VAL A 211 19.47 21.30 2.67
C VAL A 211 19.15 22.18 3.88
N ARG A 212 18.18 23.10 3.76
CA ARG A 212 17.72 23.93 4.88
C ARG A 212 17.08 23.13 6.01
N HIS A 213 16.53 21.96 5.72
CA HIS A 213 15.97 21.03 6.68
C HIS A 213 16.96 19.91 7.10
N HIS A 214 18.26 20.11 6.85
CA HIS A 214 19.31 19.14 7.19
C HIS A 214 19.11 17.77 6.53
N GLU A 215 18.55 17.74 5.32
CA GLU A 215 18.44 16.57 4.47
C GLU A 215 19.42 16.68 3.30
N GLU A 216 19.68 15.55 2.64
CA GLU A 216 20.48 15.54 1.42
C GLU A 216 19.75 16.33 0.29
N PRO A 217 20.45 17.16 -0.51
CA PRO A 217 19.84 17.90 -1.62
C PRO A 217 19.15 17.01 -2.67
N GLU A 218 19.48 15.73 -2.69
CA GLU A 218 19.03 14.73 -3.65
C GLU A 218 18.31 13.55 -2.97
N GLU A 219 17.74 13.79 -1.78
CA GLU A 219 16.94 12.79 -1.05
C GLU A 219 15.77 12.26 -1.90
N PHE A 220 15.90 11.01 -2.33
CA PHE A 220 14.95 10.34 -3.21
C PHE A 220 13.86 9.57 -2.44
N GLY A 221 14.08 9.21 -1.17
CA GLY A 221 13.10 8.55 -0.30
C GLY A 221 12.81 7.09 -0.64
N GLY A 222 11.55 6.65 -0.44
CA GLY A 222 11.13 5.27 -0.73
C GLY A 222 11.40 4.24 0.39
N TYR A 223 11.94 4.68 1.52
CA TYR A 223 12.19 3.88 2.71
C TYR A 223 11.46 4.47 3.94
N PHE A 224 11.56 3.77 5.06
CA PHE A 224 10.99 4.13 6.35
C PHE A 224 12.11 4.30 7.38
N ILE A 225 11.94 5.24 8.31
CA ILE A 225 12.85 5.37 9.47
C ILE A 225 12.18 4.72 10.67
N ILE A 226 12.80 3.66 11.19
CA ILE A 226 12.31 2.86 12.31
C ILE A 226 13.41 2.78 13.38
N ASN A 227 13.18 3.44 14.51
CA ASN A 227 14.13 3.54 15.63
C ASN A 227 15.49 4.06 15.16
N GLY A 228 15.50 5.18 14.43
CA GLY A 228 16.69 5.78 13.82
C GLY A 228 17.24 5.03 12.61
N ASN A 229 16.81 3.80 12.35
CA ASN A 229 17.34 2.98 11.26
C ASN A 229 16.48 3.07 10.01
N GLU A 230 17.13 3.21 8.87
CA GLU A 230 16.47 3.20 7.57
C GLU A 230 16.15 1.77 7.13
N ARG A 231 14.90 1.54 6.76
CA ARG A 231 14.38 0.23 6.35
C ARG A 231 13.50 0.37 5.14
N LEU A 232 13.69 -0.50 4.15
CA LEU A 232 12.88 -0.54 2.95
C LEU A 232 12.13 -1.88 2.83
N ILE A 233 10.97 -1.84 2.19
CA ILE A 233 10.22 -3.04 1.84
C ILE A 233 10.73 -3.52 0.50
N ARG A 234 11.35 -4.70 0.46
CA ARG A 234 11.90 -5.28 -0.76
C ARG A 234 10.79 -5.69 -1.73
N TYR A 235 11.05 -5.54 -3.01
CA TYR A 235 10.17 -6.06 -4.05
C TYR A 235 10.14 -7.59 -4.03
N LEU A 236 8.97 -8.16 -4.30
CA LEU A 236 8.79 -9.59 -4.49
C LEU A 236 8.24 -9.86 -5.89
N ILE A 237 8.82 -10.86 -6.55
CA ILE A 237 8.29 -11.39 -7.80
C ILE A 237 7.17 -12.38 -7.44
N LEU A 238 5.97 -12.12 -7.96
CA LEU A 238 4.78 -12.94 -7.77
C LEU A 238 4.24 -13.42 -9.13
N PRO A 239 3.46 -14.51 -9.17
CA PRO A 239 2.74 -14.91 -10.38
C PRO A 239 1.87 -13.77 -10.91
N ARG A 240 1.77 -13.70 -12.25
CA ARG A 240 1.00 -12.67 -12.94
C ARG A 240 -0.46 -12.68 -12.48
N ARG A 241 -0.98 -11.48 -12.16
CA ARG A 241 -2.38 -11.27 -11.76
C ARG A 241 -3.36 -11.62 -12.88
N ASN A 242 -4.50 -12.20 -12.52
CA ASN A 242 -5.66 -12.45 -13.38
C ASN A 242 -5.29 -13.15 -14.70
N HIS A 243 -4.34 -14.08 -14.62
CA HIS A 243 -3.88 -14.88 -15.74
C HIS A 243 -3.82 -16.34 -15.33
N VAL A 244 -4.44 -17.18 -16.14
CA VAL A 244 -4.50 -18.63 -15.94
C VAL A 244 -3.17 -19.23 -16.40
N ILE A 245 -2.52 -20.00 -15.53
CA ILE A 245 -1.25 -20.67 -15.80
C ILE A 245 -1.45 -22.18 -15.66
N SER A 246 -1.12 -22.92 -16.71
CA SER A 246 -1.02 -24.38 -16.66
C SER A 246 0.29 -24.80 -16.00
N LEU A 247 0.22 -25.63 -14.96
CA LEU A 247 1.36 -26.09 -14.19
C LEU A 247 1.43 -27.62 -14.25
N LEU A 248 2.62 -28.13 -14.57
CA LEU A 248 2.99 -29.53 -14.37
C LEU A 248 3.96 -29.60 -13.19
N ARG A 249 3.50 -30.17 -12.07
CA ARG A 249 4.33 -30.33 -10.87
C ARG A 249 4.16 -31.73 -10.29
N PRO A 250 5.22 -32.55 -10.21
CA PRO A 250 5.15 -33.89 -9.63
C PRO A 250 4.63 -33.88 -8.18
N SER A 251 4.93 -32.82 -7.41
CA SER A 251 4.47 -32.67 -6.03
C SER A 251 2.95 -32.57 -5.86
N PHE A 252 2.18 -32.34 -6.93
CA PHE A 252 0.72 -32.38 -6.86
C PHE A 252 0.18 -33.80 -6.69
N ALA A 253 0.86 -34.82 -7.22
CA ALA A 253 0.47 -36.22 -7.03
C ALA A 253 0.59 -36.65 -5.55
N ASN A 254 1.50 -36.04 -4.79
CA ASN A 254 1.70 -36.36 -3.37
C ASN A 254 0.55 -35.88 -2.45
N ARG A 255 -0.43 -35.15 -2.98
CA ARG A 255 -1.56 -34.61 -2.19
C ARG A 255 -2.67 -35.63 -1.93
N GLY A 256 -2.70 -36.73 -2.68
CA GLY A 256 -3.68 -37.79 -2.49
C GLY A 256 -3.65 -38.81 -3.64
N PRO A 257 -4.20 -40.01 -3.44
CA PRO A 257 -4.05 -41.13 -4.38
C PRO A 257 -4.62 -40.86 -5.78
N SER A 258 -5.68 -40.06 -5.88
CA SER A 258 -6.32 -39.73 -7.16
C SER A 258 -5.73 -38.50 -7.86
N TYR A 259 -4.79 -37.78 -7.24
CA TYR A 259 -4.23 -36.55 -7.80
C TYR A 259 -3.26 -36.83 -8.95
N THR A 260 -3.33 -36.00 -9.99
CA THR A 260 -2.32 -35.97 -11.05
C THR A 260 -1.32 -34.84 -10.86
N GLN A 261 -0.24 -34.85 -11.65
CA GLN A 261 0.75 -33.77 -11.69
C GLN A 261 0.24 -32.49 -12.39
N TYR A 262 -0.96 -32.52 -12.98
CA TYR A 262 -1.51 -31.44 -13.78
C TYR A 262 -2.43 -30.56 -12.94
N ALA A 263 -2.20 -29.25 -12.98
CA ALA A 263 -3.12 -28.28 -12.40
C ALA A 263 -3.14 -26.99 -13.20
N VAL A 264 -4.24 -26.27 -13.08
CA VAL A 264 -4.41 -24.92 -13.61
C VAL A 264 -4.50 -23.97 -12.42
N GLN A 265 -3.68 -22.93 -12.40
CA GLN A 265 -3.64 -21.97 -11.31
C GLN A 265 -3.94 -20.56 -11.80
N ILE A 266 -4.73 -19.82 -11.02
CA ILE A 266 -4.97 -18.40 -11.26
C ILE A 266 -4.80 -17.62 -9.95
N ARG A 267 -4.01 -16.55 -10.01
CA ARG A 267 -3.91 -15.57 -8.93
C ARG A 267 -4.91 -14.44 -9.20
N CYS A 268 -6.03 -14.49 -8.50
CA CYS A 268 -7.08 -13.47 -8.58
C CYS A 268 -6.72 -12.32 -7.64
N VAL A 269 -6.76 -11.08 -8.15
CA VAL A 269 -6.44 -9.88 -7.37
C VAL A 269 -7.64 -8.94 -7.39
N ARG A 270 -8.09 -8.52 -6.21
CA ARG A 270 -9.15 -7.55 -6.01
C ARG A 270 -8.65 -6.11 -6.29
N PRO A 271 -9.55 -5.13 -6.51
CA PRO A 271 -9.15 -3.74 -6.72
C PRO A 271 -8.25 -3.17 -5.62
N ASP A 272 -8.45 -3.58 -4.36
CA ASP A 272 -7.64 -3.21 -3.19
C ASP A 272 -6.25 -3.87 -3.12
N GLN A 273 -5.86 -4.60 -4.17
CA GLN A 273 -4.62 -5.39 -4.31
C GLN A 273 -4.51 -6.64 -3.43
N THR A 274 -5.53 -6.97 -2.64
CA THR A 274 -5.58 -8.28 -1.96
C THR A 274 -5.74 -9.39 -2.99
N SER A 275 -5.10 -10.54 -2.74
CA SER A 275 -5.09 -11.63 -3.72
C SER A 275 -5.38 -12.99 -3.12
N VAL A 276 -6.11 -13.80 -3.87
CA VAL A 276 -6.39 -15.21 -3.58
C VAL A 276 -5.94 -16.03 -4.77
N THR A 277 -5.20 -17.10 -4.51
CA THR A 277 -4.77 -18.04 -5.54
C THR A 277 -5.69 -19.24 -5.52
N ASN A 278 -6.38 -19.46 -6.63
CA ASN A 278 -7.24 -20.62 -6.84
C ASN A 278 -6.49 -21.61 -7.74
N THR A 279 -6.56 -22.90 -7.40
CA THR A 279 -5.90 -23.96 -8.16
C THR A 279 -6.89 -25.06 -8.48
N LEU A 280 -7.04 -25.39 -9.75
CA LEU A 280 -7.86 -26.50 -10.22
C LEU A 280 -6.95 -27.70 -10.50
N HIS A 281 -7.11 -28.76 -9.73
CA HIS A 281 -6.34 -30.00 -9.87
C HIS A 281 -7.10 -31.00 -10.75
N TYR A 282 -6.40 -31.64 -11.69
CA TYR A 282 -6.95 -32.73 -12.48
C TYR A 282 -6.71 -34.06 -11.76
N LEU A 283 -7.74 -34.90 -11.67
CA LEU A 283 -7.70 -36.20 -11.00
C LEU A 283 -7.67 -37.34 -12.02
N GLN A 284 -7.16 -38.50 -11.60
CA GLN A 284 -7.03 -39.68 -12.46
C GLN A 284 -8.39 -40.24 -12.93
N ASN A 285 -9.45 -40.03 -12.15
CA ASN A 285 -10.82 -40.43 -12.47
C ASN A 285 -11.51 -39.48 -13.49
N GLY A 286 -10.79 -38.49 -14.02
CA GLY A 286 -11.31 -37.52 -14.99
C GLY A 286 -12.04 -36.32 -14.38
N SER A 287 -12.19 -36.25 -13.05
CA SER A 287 -12.78 -35.08 -12.41
C SER A 287 -11.73 -33.99 -12.16
N ALA A 288 -12.21 -32.77 -11.89
CA ALA A 288 -11.38 -31.64 -11.52
C ALA A 288 -11.82 -31.08 -10.16
N MET A 289 -10.87 -30.73 -9.31
CA MET A 289 -11.13 -30.28 -7.94
C MET A 289 -10.58 -28.88 -7.72
N LEU A 290 -11.44 -27.96 -7.31
CA LEU A 290 -11.10 -26.55 -7.09
C LEU A 290 -10.60 -26.36 -5.67
N ARG A 291 -9.36 -25.91 -5.55
CA ARG A 291 -8.71 -25.65 -4.27
C ARG A 291 -8.53 -24.16 -4.04
N PHE A 292 -8.91 -23.71 -2.85
CA PHE A 292 -8.67 -22.35 -2.37
C PHE A 292 -8.19 -22.36 -0.92
N THR A 293 -7.59 -21.25 -0.48
CA THR A 293 -7.10 -21.10 0.90
C THR A 293 -7.91 -20.03 1.62
N TRP A 294 -8.40 -20.36 2.80
CA TRP A 294 -9.12 -19.43 3.68
C TRP A 294 -8.58 -19.53 5.10
N ARG A 295 -8.21 -18.39 5.70
CA ARG A 295 -7.66 -18.30 7.07
C ARG A 295 -6.55 -19.33 7.38
N LYS A 296 -5.59 -19.48 6.44
CA LYS A 296 -4.47 -20.44 6.50
C LYS A 296 -4.87 -21.92 6.44
N GLN A 297 -6.12 -22.22 6.13
CA GLN A 297 -6.62 -23.58 5.87
C GLN A 297 -6.89 -23.75 4.38
N GLU A 298 -6.60 -24.94 3.86
CA GLU A 298 -6.88 -25.30 2.47
C GLU A 298 -8.24 -26.00 2.39
N TYR A 299 -9.08 -25.60 1.44
CA TYR A 299 -10.37 -26.18 1.16
C TYR A 299 -10.38 -26.72 -0.27
N VAL A 300 -11.08 -27.84 -0.46
CA VAL A 300 -11.15 -28.62 -1.71
C VAL A 300 -12.58 -29.03 -2.00
#